data_AF-A0A930ZIU5-F1
#
_entry.id   AF-A0A930ZIU5-F1
#
_cell.length_a   1.000
_cell.length_b   1.000
_cell.length_c   1.000
_cell.angle_alpha   90.00
_cell.angle_beta   90.00
_cell.angle_gamma   90.00
#
_symmetry.space_group_name_H-M   'P 1'
#
loop_
_entity.id
_entity.type
_entity.pdbx_description
1 polymer ?
#
loop_
_entity_poly.entity_id
_entity_poly.type
_entity_poly.pdbx_seq_one_letter_code
_entity_poly.pdbx_strand_id
1 'polypeptide(L)' 'MISVTDLRNGTKVKMDGALWQCVDYQHQKIGRGGAKVV' A
#
# COMPACT_ATOMS: atom_id res chain seq x y z
N MET A 1 -11.93 6.84 0.84
CA MET A 1 -11.35 5.50 0.99
C MET A 1 -10.31 5.36 -0.11
N ILE A 2 -9.03 5.20 0.25
CA ILE A 2 -7.94 5.04 -0.71
C ILE A 2 -7.79 3.54 -1.01
N SER A 3 -7.61 3.16 -2.28
CA SER A 3 -7.29 1.79 -2.64
C SER A 3 -5.83 1.50 -2.30
N VAL A 4 -5.52 0.27 -1.88
CA VAL A 4 -4.13 -0.15 -1.64
C VAL A 4 -3.22 0.02 -2.85
N THR A 5 -3.78 0.10 -4.06
CA THR A 5 -3.07 0.34 -5.32
C THR A 5 -2.58 1.78 -5.50
N ASP A 6 -3.17 2.72 -4.76
CA ASP A 6 -2.88 4.15 -4.87
C ASP A 6 -1.82 4.59 -3.84
N LEU A 7 -1.34 3.66 -3.01
CA LEU A 7 -0.24 3.90 -2.10
C LEU A 7 1.03 4.18 -2.90
N ARG A 8 1.72 5.25 -2.52
CA ARG A 8 3.00 5.67 -3.04
C ARG A 8 3.86 6.13 -1.86
N ASN A 9 5.17 6.16 -2.06
CA ASN A 9 6.09 6.64 -1.04
C ASN A 9 5.74 8.10 -0.70
N GLY A 10 5.53 8.37 0.59
CA GLY A 10 5.08 9.66 1.10
C GLY A 10 3.57 9.78 1.36
N THR A 11 2.74 8.84 0.90
CA THR A 11 1.30 8.87 1.20
C THR A 11 1.07 8.69 2.70
N LYS A 12 0.31 9.61 3.30
CA LYS A 12 -0.08 9.55 4.72
C LYS A 12 -1.46 8.90 4.83
N VAL A 13 -1.55 7.83 5.62
CA VAL A 13 -2.79 7.08 5.83
C VAL A 13 -3.08 6.93 7.31
N LYS A 14 -4.38 6.94 7.66
CA LYS A 14 -4.82 6.66 9.02
C LYS A 14 -5.20 5.18 9.10
N MET A 15 -4.41 4.39 9.83
CA MET A 15 -4.62 2.95 10.04
C MET A 15 -4.54 2.67 11.54
N ASP A 16 -5.44 1.82 12.05
CA ASP A 16 -5.53 1.44 13.47
C ASP A 16 -5.59 2.62 14.46
N GLY A 17 -6.21 3.72 14.04
CA GLY A 17 -6.36 4.95 14.84
C GLY A 17 -5.14 5.87 14.83
N ALA A 18 -4.00 5.45 14.28
CA ALA A 18 -2.77 6.22 14.18
C ALA A 18 -2.48 6.71 12.75
N LEU A 19 -1.62 7.73 12.63
CA LEU A 19 -1.16 8.28 11.36
C LEU A 19 0.14 7.61 10.93
N TRP A 20 0.13 7.00 9.74
CA TRP A 20 1.24 6.30 9.14
C TRP A 20 1.66 6.97 7.84
N GLN A 21 2.92 6.82 7.48
CA GLN A 21 3.47 7.28 6.20
C GLN A 21 4.03 6.08 5.46
N CYS A 22 3.62 5.90 4.20
CA CYS A 22 4.25 4.91 3.32
C CYS A 22 5.71 5.31 3.06
N VAL A 23 6.65 4.50 3.52
CA VAL A 23 8.09 4.71 3.31
C VAL A 23 8.53 4.05 2.02
N ASP A 24 8.06 2.83 1.78
CA ASP A 24 8.29 2.07 0.55
C ASP A 24 7.00 1.41 0.08
N TYR A 25 6.89 1.18 -1.22
CA TYR A 25 5.71 0.58 -1.86
C TYR A 25 6.15 -0.37 -2.96
N GLN A 26 5.86 -1.66 -2.79
CA GLN A 26 6.09 -2.67 -3.81
C GLN A 26 4.79 -3.38 -4.18
N HIS A 27 4.34 -3.16 -5.42
CA HIS A 27 3.25 -3.94 -6.00
C HIS A 27 3.82 -5.15 -6.75
N GLN A 28 3.67 -6.35 -6.18
CA GLN A 28 4.06 -7.60 -6.84
C GLN A 28 2.85 -8.38 -7.33
N LYS A 29 2.95 -8.83 -8.58
CA LYS A 29 2.03 -9.80 -9.19
C LYS A 29 2.84 -10.97 -9.73
N ILE A 30 2.79 -12.10 -9.02
CA ILE A 30 3.55 -13.30 -9.39
C ILE A 30 2.62 -14.26 -10.16
N GLY A 31 2.89 -14.39 -11.47
CA GLY A 31 2.17 -15.31 -12.36
C GLY A 31 0.68 -14.99 -12.51
N ARG A 32 -0.17 -16.02 -12.36
CA ARG A 32 -1.64 -15.89 -12.33
C ARG A 32 -2.21 -15.74 -10.91
N GLY A 33 -1.35 -15.62 -9.88
CA GLY A 33 -1.76 -15.47 -8.49
C GLY A 33 -2.28 -14.07 -8.16
N GLY A 34 -2.97 -13.95 -7.02
CA GLY A 34 -3.48 -12.68 -6.52
C GLY A 34 -2.37 -11.65 -6.28
N ALA A 35 -2.63 -10.39 -6.62
CA ALA A 35 -1.69 -9.29 -6.45
C ALA A 35 -1.50 -8.97 -4.96
N LYS A 36 -0.25 -8.71 -4.57
CA LYS A 36 0.12 -8.36 -3.19
C LYS A 36 0.86 -7.02 -3.18
N VAL A 37 0.59 -6.23 -2.16
CA VAL A 37 1.32 -4.98 -1.86
C VAL A 37 2.15 -5.25 -0.62
N VAL A 38 3.46 -4.96 -0.70
CA VAL A 38 4.45 -5.10 0.38
C VAL A 38 5.09 -3.75 0.64
#